data_AF-A0A0K6FV95-F1
#
_entry.id   AF-A0A0K6FV95-F1
#
_cell.length_a   1.000
_cell.length_b   1.000
_cell.length_c   1.000
_cell.angle_alpha   90.00
_cell.angle_beta   90.00
_cell.angle_gamma   90.00
#
_symmetry.space_group_name_H-M   'P 1'
#
loop_
_entity.id
_entity.type
_entity.pdbx_description
1 polymer ?
#
loop_
_entity_poly.entity_id
_entity_poly.type
_entity_poly.pdbx_seq_one_letter_code
_entity_poly.pdbx_strand_id
1 'polypeptide(L)' 'MHPHLATPERQNACGSLIEALEACHASGFLNKYMGGCNGAKEQLNKCLRKERVARTVKNREDANKRNQIAKKAWSELE' A
#
# COMPACT_ATOMS: atom_id res chain seq x y z
N MET A 1 0.91 -11.12 -10.72
CA MET A 1 0.67 -9.73 -10.32
C MET A 1 -0.81 -9.34 -10.28
N HIS A 2 -1.36 -9.02 -9.10
CA HIS A 2 -2.64 -8.29 -9.01
C HIS A 2 -2.38 -6.83 -9.41
N PRO A 3 -3.27 -6.14 -10.15
CA PRO A 3 -3.02 -4.76 -10.62
C PRO A 3 -2.68 -3.79 -9.48
N HIS A 4 -3.23 -4.04 -8.29
CA HIS A 4 -2.89 -3.30 -7.07
C HIS A 4 -1.46 -3.49 -6.55
N LEU A 5 -0.62 -4.36 -7.11
CA LEU A 5 0.79 -4.45 -6.73
C LEU A 5 1.71 -3.74 -7.72
N ALA A 6 1.20 -3.42 -8.91
CA ALA A 6 1.97 -2.78 -9.97
C ALA A 6 2.19 -1.26 -9.77
N THR A 7 1.61 -0.65 -8.74
CA THR A 7 1.82 0.78 -8.44
C THR A 7 3.26 1.01 -7.96
N PRO A 8 4.01 1.97 -8.54
CA PRO A 8 5.41 2.21 -8.20
C PRO A 8 5.68 2.38 -6.71
N GLU A 9 4.80 3.06 -5.98
CA GLU A 9 4.98 3.32 -4.55
C GLU A 9 4.97 2.02 -3.72
N ARG A 10 4.10 1.07 -4.09
CA ARG A 10 4.00 -0.24 -3.42
C ARG A 10 5.16 -1.16 -3.82
N GLN A 11 5.62 -1.08 -5.07
CA GLN A 11 6.82 -1.79 -5.50
C GLN A 11 8.06 -1.28 -4.78
N ASN A 12 8.22 0.04 -4.65
CA ASN A 12 9.34 0.62 -3.92
C ASN A 12 9.31 0.26 -2.42
N ALA A 13 8.14 0.23 -1.80
CA ALA A 13 8.01 -0.03 -0.36
C ALA A 13 8.03 -1.54 -0.01
N CYS A 14 7.49 -2.40 -0.86
CA CYS A 14 7.25 -3.81 -0.56
C CYS A 14 7.76 -4.79 -1.63
N GLY A 15 8.57 -4.32 -2.58
CA GLY A 15 9.02 -5.09 -3.76
C GLY A 15 9.62 -6.44 -3.44
N SER A 16 10.55 -6.49 -2.47
CA SER A 16 11.19 -7.76 -2.06
C SER A 16 10.19 -8.79 -1.51
N LEU A 17 9.12 -8.35 -0.85
CA LEU A 17 8.05 -9.24 -0.35
C LEU A 17 7.11 -9.68 -1.47
N ILE A 18 6.91 -8.83 -2.49
CA ILE A 18 6.16 -9.19 -3.70
C ILE A 18 6.94 -10.26 -4.46
N GLU A 19 8.24 -10.03 -4.71
CA GLU A 19 9.13 -10.99 -5.38
C GLU A 19 9.20 -12.32 -4.61
N ALA A 20 9.33 -12.29 -3.28
CA ALA A 20 9.33 -13.50 -2.47
C ALA A 20 8.01 -14.29 -2.57
N LEU A 21 6.86 -13.60 -2.60
CA LEU A 21 5.57 -14.25 -2.77
C LEU A 21 5.41 -14.82 -4.19
N GLU A 22 5.90 -14.12 -5.21
CA GLU A 22 5.87 -14.59 -6.59
C GLU A 22 6.79 -15.79 -6.80
N ALA A 23 7.99 -15.77 -6.23
CA ALA A 23 8.89 -16.92 -6.23
C ALA A 23 8.25 -18.14 -5.54
N CYS A 24 7.55 -17.94 -4.41
CA CYS A 24 6.81 -19.02 -3.76
C CYS A 24 5.67 -19.55 -4.62
N HIS A 25 4.92 -18.68 -5.30
CA HIS A 25 3.87 -19.13 -6.22
C HIS A 25 4.43 -19.87 -7.44
N ALA A 26 5.63 -19.50 -7.91
CA ALA A 26 6.33 -20.18 -9.00
C ALA A 26 6.86 -21.57 -8.60
N SER A 27 6.97 -21.87 -7.29
CA SER A 27 7.48 -23.14 -6.79
C SER A 27 6.51 -24.33 -6.99
N GLY A 28 5.24 -24.07 -7.31
CA GLY A 28 4.27 -25.11 -7.63
C GLY A 28 2.83 -24.77 -7.23
N PHE A 29 1.89 -25.14 -8.10
CA PHE A 29 0.46 -24.87 -7.91
C PHE A 29 -0.10 -25.54 -6.63
N LEU A 30 0.27 -26.80 -6.36
CA LEU A 30 -0.18 -27.51 -5.16
C LEU A 30 0.35 -26.86 -3.88
N ASN A 31 1.62 -26.42 -3.87
CA ASN A 31 2.21 -25.71 -2.72
C ASN A 31 1.44 -24.42 -2.40
N LYS A 32 1.11 -23.65 -3.44
CA LYS A 32 0.27 -22.45 -3.32
C LYS A 32 -1.13 -22.78 -2.81
N TYR A 33 -1.79 -23.78 -3.39
CA TYR A 33 -3.16 -24.15 -3.05
C TYR A 33 -3.29 -24.66 -1.62
N MET A 34 -2.32 -25.46 -1.16
CA MET A 34 -2.27 -26.00 0.20
C MET A 34 -1.77 -24.99 1.25
N GLY A 35 -1.48 -23.74 0.86
CA GLY A 35 -1.14 -22.66 1.78
C GLY A 35 0.35 -22.55 2.15
N GLY A 36 1.25 -23.22 1.44
CA GLY A 36 2.70 -23.16 1.70
C GLY A 36 3.31 -21.76 1.56
N CYS A 37 2.63 -20.84 0.88
CA CYS A 37 3.05 -19.44 0.72
C CYS A 37 2.45 -18.46 1.74
N ASN A 38 1.71 -18.94 2.75
CA ASN A 38 0.97 -18.08 3.67
C ASN A 38 1.89 -17.15 4.49
N GLY A 39 3.08 -17.61 4.89
CA GLY A 39 4.05 -16.79 5.62
C GLY A 39 4.53 -15.57 4.81
N ALA A 40 4.93 -15.79 3.55
CA ALA A 40 5.32 -14.70 2.64
C ALA A 40 4.15 -13.74 2.38
N LYS A 41 2.94 -14.28 2.19
CA LYS A 41 1.71 -13.51 2.02
C LYS A 41 1.41 -12.63 3.24
N GLU A 42 1.58 -13.14 4.45
CA GLU A 42 1.33 -12.38 5.68
C GLU A 42 2.33 -11.22 5.83
N GLN A 43 3.59 -11.45 5.53
CA GLN A 43 4.61 -10.39 5.54
C GLN A 43 4.28 -9.30 4.53
N LEU A 44 3.93 -9.67 3.30
CA LEU A 44 3.51 -8.73 2.28
C LEU A 44 2.28 -7.92 2.73
N ASN A 45 1.27 -8.57 3.31
CA ASN A 45 0.07 -7.90 3.83
C ASN A 45 0.42 -6.87 4.91
N LYS A 46 1.33 -7.19 5.83
CA LYS A 46 1.81 -6.25 6.86
C LYS A 46 2.49 -5.04 6.23
N CYS A 47 3.33 -5.24 5.22
CA CYS A 47 3.98 -4.15 4.50
C CYS A 47 2.97 -3.24 3.79
N LEU A 48 2.07 -3.81 2.99
CA LEU A 48 1.04 -3.05 2.27
C LEU A 48 0.08 -2.31 3.21
N ARG A 49 -0.20 -2.88 4.39
CA ARG A 49 -0.99 -2.21 5.42
C ARG A 49 -0.28 -0.98 5.96
N LYS A 50 1.03 -1.06 6.23
CA LYS A 50 1.84 0.07 6.70
C LYS A 50 1.87 1.19 5.68
N GLU A 51 2.13 0.87 4.41
CA GLU A 51 2.08 1.87 3.32
C GLU A 51 0.71 2.55 3.32
N ARG A 52 -0.38 1.77 3.29
CA ARG A 52 -1.74 2.32 3.18
C ARG A 52 -2.00 3.33 4.29
N VAL A 53 -1.57 3.02 5.52
CA VAL A 53 -1.73 3.92 6.67
C VAL A 53 -0.92 5.20 6.47
N ALA A 54 0.36 5.10 6.07
CA ALA A 54 1.21 6.26 5.81
C ALA A 54 0.60 7.19 4.74
N ARG A 55 0.10 6.62 3.64
CA ARG A 55 -0.58 7.38 2.59
C ARG A 55 -1.87 8.03 3.08
N THR A 56 -2.67 7.31 3.87
CA THR A 56 -3.91 7.87 4.45
C THR A 56 -3.61 9.05 5.38
N VAL A 57 -2.54 8.97 6.17
CA VAL A 57 -2.09 10.09 7.03
C VAL A 57 -1.69 11.29 6.19
N LYS A 58 -0.82 11.10 5.18
CA LYS A 58 -0.41 12.18 4.26
C LYS A 58 -1.61 12.85 3.59
N ASN A 59 -2.53 12.06 3.05
CA ASN A 59 -3.73 12.57 2.38
C ASN A 59 -4.61 13.39 3.34
N ARG A 60 -4.70 12.98 4.61
CA ARG A 60 -5.45 13.71 5.64
C ARG A 60 -4.78 15.04 5.96
N GLU A 61 -3.46 15.06 6.12
CA GLU A 61 -2.70 16.30 6.35
C GLU A 61 -2.85 17.29 5.19
N ASP A 62 -2.74 16.80 3.95
CA ASP A 62 -2.88 17.63 2.75
C ASP A 62 -4.33 18.12 2.56
N ALA A 63 -5.33 17.33 2.95
CA ALA A 63 -6.72 17.78 2.99
C ALA A 63 -6.93 18.88 4.05
N ASN A 64 -6.35 18.72 5.24
CA ASN A 64 -6.44 19.73 6.30
C ASN A 64 -5.80 21.06 5.88
N LYS A 65 -4.62 21.02 5.26
CA LYS A 65 -3.95 22.22 4.72
C LYS A 65 -4.82 22.94 3.67
N ARG A 66 -5.38 22.18 2.72
CA ARG A 66 -6.31 22.73 1.71
C ARG A 66 -7.55 23.36 2.34
N ASN A 67 -8.12 22.71 3.36
CA ASN A 67 -9.28 23.24 4.08
C ASN A 67 -8.94 24.51 4.86
N GLN A 68 -7.76 24.60 5.47
CA GLN A 68 -7.31 25.82 6.16
C GLN A 68 -7.13 26.99 5.19
N ILE A 69 -6.50 26.74 4.03
CA ILE A 69 -6.33 27.76 2.98
C ILE A 69 -7.69 28.24 2.49
N ALA A 70 -8.60 27.31 2.18
CA ALA A 70 -9.95 27.66 1.73
C ALA A 70 -10.68 28.50 2.78
N LYS A 71 -10.68 28.08 4.06
CA LYS A 71 -11.31 28.83 5.16
C LYS A 71 -10.76 30.25 5.29
N LYS A 72 -9.43 30.40 5.20
CA LYS A 72 -8.78 31.71 5.28
C LYS A 72 -9.22 32.62 4.12
N ALA A 73 -9.24 32.09 2.90
CA ALA A 73 -9.69 32.84 1.72
C ALA A 73 -11.16 33.29 1.86
N TRP A 74 -12.04 32.44 2.39
CA TRP A 74 -13.43 32.82 2.65
C TRP A 74 -13.57 33.91 3.73
N SER A 75 -12.78 33.84 4.82
CA SER A 75 -12.83 34.86 5.88
C SER A 75 -12.27 36.22 5.46
N GLU A 76 -11.44 36.29 4.41
CA GLU A 76 -10.91 37.55 3.88
C GLU A 76 -11.93 38.26 2.96
N LEU A 77 -13.00 37.58 2.54
CA LEU A 77 -14.07 38.12 1.69
C LEU A 77 -15.30 38.59 2.47
N GLU A 78 -15.34 38.33 3.78
CA GLU A 78 -16.43 38.66 4.71
C GLU A 78 -16.06 39.88 5.57
#